data_AF-A0A9J5WCM9-F1
#
_entry.id   AF-A0A9J5WCM9-F1
#
_cell.length_a   1.000
_cell.length_b   1.000
_cell.length_c   1.000
_cell.angle_alpha   90.00
_cell.angle_beta   90.00
_cell.angle_gamma   90.00
#
_symmetry.space_group_name_H-M   'P 1'
#
loop_
_entity.id
_entity.type
_entity.pdbx_description
1 polymer ?
#
loop_
_entity_poly.entity_id
_entity_poly.type
_entity_poly.pdbx_seq_one_letter_code
_entity_poly.pdbx_strand_id
1 'polypeptide(L)' 'METFTEPSAGRFLHSAFTFGHEARINKSTVGGNRVPFDALVKLVQKRIQYLELETNLSNVRQTF' A
#
# COMPACT_ATOMS: atom_id res chain seq x y z
N MET A 1 16.41 -30.89 14.32
CA MET A 1 15.91 -30.25 13.09
C MET A 1 15.38 -28.91 13.52
N GLU A 2 16.27 -27.92 13.60
CA GLU A 2 15.99 -26.65 14.26
C GLU A 2 15.07 -25.81 13.37
N THR A 3 13.95 -25.39 13.94
CA THR A 3 12.97 -24.50 13.32
C THR A 3 13.60 -23.12 13.17
N PHE A 4 14.19 -22.86 12.00
CA PHE A 4 14.64 -21.54 11.61
C PHE A 4 13.42 -20.65 11.41
N THR A 5 13.16 -19.79 12.40
CA THR A 5 12.24 -18.66 12.25
C THR A 5 12.78 -17.77 11.13
N GLU A 6 12.22 -17.93 9.93
CA GLU A 6 12.50 -17.04 8.80
C GLU A 6 12.29 -15.58 9.26
N PRO A 7 13.25 -14.69 9.04
CA PRO A 7 13.06 -13.27 9.31
C PRO A 7 11.83 -12.80 8.53
N SER A 8 10.99 -11.97 9.14
CA SER A 8 9.73 -11.44 8.58
C SER A 8 9.85 -10.89 7.15
N ALA A 9 11.07 -10.56 6.70
CA ALA A 9 11.44 -10.15 5.36
C ALA A 9 11.22 -11.20 4.25
N GLY A 10 11.22 -12.50 4.57
CA GLY A 10 11.08 -13.57 3.56
C GLY A 10 9.66 -13.79 3.03
N ARG A 11 8.64 -13.31 3.75
CA ARG A 11 7.23 -13.66 3.49
C ARG A 11 6.66 -13.12 2.18
N PHE A 12 7.30 -12.12 1.59
CA PHE A 12 6.87 -11.50 0.34
C PHE A 12 7.94 -11.51 -0.75
N LEU A 13 9.06 -12.21 -0.56
CA LEU A 13 10.19 -12.16 -1.49
C LEU A 13 9.81 -12.67 -2.89
N HIS A 14 9.12 -13.81 -2.98
CA HIS A 14 8.68 -14.38 -4.26
C HIS A 14 7.71 -13.44 -4.98
N SER A 15 6.70 -12.92 -4.26
CA SER A 15 5.74 -11.97 -4.83
C SER A 15 6.40 -10.67 -5.28
N ALA A 16 7.36 -10.14 -4.51
CA ALA A 16 8.09 -8.93 -4.87
C ALA A 16 8.94 -9.12 -6.14
N PHE A 17 9.57 -10.29 -6.30
CA PHE A 17 10.35 -10.63 -7.50
C PHE A 17 9.46 -10.74 -8.74
N THR A 18 8.40 -11.56 -8.67
CA THR A 18 7.46 -11.75 -9.79
C THR A 18 6.79 -10.44 -10.17
N PHE A 19 6.31 -9.67 -9.19
CA PHE A 19 5.74 -8.34 -9.43
C PHE A 19 6.75 -7.37 -10.06
N GLY A 20 8.00 -7.37 -9.59
CA GLY A 20 9.05 -6.52 -10.14
C GLY A 20 9.30 -6.77 -11.62
N HIS A 21 9.26 -8.04 -12.03
CA HIS A 21 9.39 -8.45 -13.43
C HIS A 21 8.15 -8.12 -14.27
N GLU A 22 6.96 -8.53 -13.80
CA GLU A 22 5.68 -8.34 -14.52
C GLU A 22 5.29 -6.86 -14.65
N ALA A 23 5.45 -6.08 -13.59
CA ALA A 23 5.14 -4.65 -13.60
C ALA A 23 6.23 -3.79 -14.28
N ARG A 24 7.33 -4.41 -14.74
CA ARG A 24 8.47 -3.74 -15.38
C ARG A 24 8.94 -2.54 -14.56
N ILE A 25 9.10 -2.73 -13.24
CA ILE A 25 9.44 -1.66 -12.30
C ILE A 25 10.71 -0.90 -12.73
N ASN A 26 11.64 -1.59 -13.40
CA ASN A 26 12.87 -1.00 -13.97
C ASN A 26 12.66 -0.01 -15.13
N LYS A 27 11.48 -0.04 -15.77
CA LYS A 27 11.08 0.90 -16.83
C LYS A 27 10.14 1.99 -16.32
N SER A 28 9.74 1.93 -15.04
CA SER A 28 8.90 2.93 -14.42
C SER A 28 9.68 4.23 -14.19
N THR A 29 9.04 5.38 -14.44
CA THR A 29 9.56 6.72 -14.11
C THR A 29 9.40 7.07 -12.63
N VAL A 30 8.86 6.16 -11.82
CA VAL A 30 8.71 6.34 -10.37
C VAL A 30 10.09 6.23 -9.70
N GLY A 31 10.67 7.37 -9.34
CA GLY A 31 11.88 7.42 -8.53
C GLY A 31 11.63 6.86 -7.13
N GLY A 32 12.10 5.65 -6.85
CA GLY A 32 11.87 4.96 -5.57
C GLY A 32 12.37 5.73 -4.34
N ASN A 33 13.34 6.63 -4.52
CA ASN A 33 13.82 7.53 -3.46
C ASN A 33 12.81 8.64 -3.08
N ARG A 34 11.80 8.90 -3.91
CA ARG A 34 10.75 9.91 -3.65
C ARG A 34 9.53 9.31 -2.96
N VAL A 35 9.43 7.99 -2.94
CA VAL A 35 8.32 7.29 -2.31
C VAL A 35 8.73 6.99 -0.86
N PRO A 36 8.08 7.61 0.14
CA PRO A 36 8.39 7.31 1.52
C PRO A 36 8.05 5.84 1.81
N PHE A 37 8.80 5.23 2.73
CA PHE A 37 8.41 3.95 3.30
C PHE A 37 6.98 4.05 3.85
N ASP A 38 6.18 3.00 3.66
CA ASP A 38 4.73 2.93 3.93
C ASP A 38 3.80 3.80 3.06
N ALA A 39 4.26 4.34 1.92
CA ALA A 39 3.41 5.15 1.05
C ALA A 39 2.08 4.46 0.67
N LEU A 40 2.13 3.15 0.35
CA LEU A 40 0.94 2.38 -0.01
C LEU A 40 -0.03 2.24 1.17
N VAL A 41 0.47 1.89 2.35
CA VAL A 41 -0.35 1.74 3.56
C VAL A 41 -1.00 3.08 3.93
N LYS A 42 -0.23 4.17 3.91
CA LYS A 42 -0.74 5.53 4.20
C LYS A 42 -1.76 5.98 3.17
N LEU A 43 -1.59 5.63 1.90
CA LEU A 43 -2.58 5.93 0.86
C LEU A 43 -3.90 5.24 1.19
N VAL A 44 -3.87 3.94 1.48
CA VAL A 44 -5.07 3.15 1.82
C VAL A 44 -5.74 3.71 3.08
N GLN A 45 -4.97 3.96 4.14
CA GLN A 45 -5.48 4.55 5.37
C GLN A 45 -6.16 5.90 5.15
N LYS A 46 -5.53 6.81 4.40
CA LYS A 46 -6.11 8.12 4.07
C LYS A 46 -7.34 8.02 3.18
N ARG A 47 -7.37 7.06 2.25
CA ARG A 47 -8.54 6.82 1.38
C ARG A 47 -9.76 6.37 2.19
N ILE A 48 -9.57 5.50 3.20
CA ILE A 48 -10.64 5.08 4.10
C ILE A 48 -11.17 6.28 4.89
N GLN A 49 -10.29 7.07 5.50
CA GLN A 49 -10.69 8.28 6.23
C GLN A 49 -11.46 9.27 5.34
N TYR A 50 -11.03 9.42 4.09
CA TYR A 50 -11.71 10.26 3.11
C TYR A 50 -13.12 9.73 2.80
N LEU A 51 -13.29 8.42 2.63
CA LEU A 51 -14.59 7.79 2.38
C LEU A 51 -15.56 7.97 3.56
N GLU A 52 -15.07 7.82 4.79
CA GLU A 52 -15.86 8.08 6.01
C GLU A 52 -16.33 9.54 6.06
N LEU A 53 -15.47 10.48 5.68
CA LEU A 53 -15.80 11.91 5.63
C LEU A 53 -16.84 12.25 4.55
N GLU A 54 -16.72 11.66 3.35
CA GLU A 54 -17.72 11.85 2.28
C GLU A 54 -19.11 11.39 2.72
N THR A 55 -19.17 10.26 3.43
CA THR A 55 -20.42 9.73 3.98
C THR A 55 -20.99 10.67 5.06
N ASN A 56 -20.15 11.19 5.94
CA ASN A 56 -20.57 12.14 6.97
C ASN A 56 -21.10 13.46 6.36
N LEU A 57 -20.42 14.01 5.35
CA LEU A 57 -20.86 15.21 4.63
C LEU A 57 -22.16 14.98 3.85
N SER A 58 -22.34 13.79 3.25
CA SER A 58 -23.59 13.41 2.59
C SER A 58 -24.76 13.40 3.56
N ASN A 59 -24.57 12.82 4.75
CA ASN A 59 -25.60 12.77 5.78
C ASN A 59 -26.00 14.16 6.27
N VAL A 60 -25.01 15.06 6.49
CA VAL A 60 -25.29 16.46 6.85
C VAL A 60 -26.04 17.20 5.73
N ARG A 61 -25.69 16.96 4.45
CA ARG A 61 -26.39 17.56 3.29
C ARG A 61 -27.84 17.10 3.13
N GLN A 62 -28.21 15.93 3.63
CA GLN A 62 -29.59 15.41 3.54
C GLN A 62 -30.49 15.85 4.69
N THR A 63 -29.94 16.50 5.74
CA THR A 63 -30.72 16.95 6.91
C THR A 63 -31.21 18.41 6.84
N PHE A 64 -31.24 19.02 5.64
CA PHE A 64 -31.86 20.33 5.41
C PHE A 64 -32.94 20.24 4.34
#